data_AF-A0A222FKB5-F1
#
_entry.id   AF-A0A222FKB5-F1
#
_cell.length_a   1.000
_cell.length_b   1.000
_cell.length_c   1.000
_cell.angle_alpha   90.00
_cell.angle_beta   90.00
_cell.angle_gamma   90.00
#
_symmetry.space_group_name_H-M   'P 1'
#
loop_
_entity.id
_entity.type
_entity.pdbx_description
1 polymer ?
#
loop_
_entity_poly.entity_id
_entity_poly.type
_entity_poly.pdbx_seq_one_letter_code
_entity_poly.pdbx_strand_id
1 'polypeptide(L)'
;MVIYAKLASSENGQLSEQCLNDSSNPADVFDAPWAQQQREYSSVFRIVDHRLQPAQWCPSPNYGERPAGAEVSLLVLHNISLPPGQFGGGHIQAFFQNQLPPEKHPYFQQIASLQVSAHLLIERDGQLTQFVAFDRRAWHAGVSSFAGRADCNDFSIGIELEGCDDQAYSDAQYQQLALLIPLLQAHYPIAGRIVGHEHIAPGRKTDPGPAFDWRRLANELQLPLLPATDWEVV
;
A
#
# COMPACT_ATOMS: atom_id res chain seq x y z
N MET A 1 -18.35 -5.35 -14.06
CA MET A 1 -17.81 -6.72 -14.27
C MET A 1 -16.63 -6.87 -13.33
N VAL A 2 -16.93 -7.31 -12.11
CA VAL A 2 -15.96 -7.61 -11.05
C VAL A 2 -15.49 -9.04 -11.31
N ILE A 3 -14.18 -9.27 -11.41
CA ILE A 3 -13.63 -10.60 -11.65
C ILE A 3 -13.73 -11.39 -10.33
N TYR A 4 -14.89 -12.02 -10.12
CA TYR A 4 -14.97 -13.28 -9.40
C TYR A 4 -14.97 -14.39 -10.47
N ALA A 5 -13.83 -15.06 -10.66
CA ALA A 5 -13.74 -16.34 -11.34
C ALA A 5 -12.86 -17.20 -10.43
N LYS A 6 -13.36 -18.27 -9.82
CA LYS A 6 -13.87 -19.47 -10.49
C LYS A 6 -14.78 -20.23 -9.53
N LEU A 7 -16.04 -20.42 -9.91
CA LEU A 7 -16.92 -21.40 -9.28
C LEU A 7 -16.33 -22.79 -9.55
N ALA A 8 -15.97 -23.51 -8.50
CA ALA A 8 -15.73 -24.94 -8.60
C ALA A 8 -17.08 -25.63 -8.82
N SER A 9 -17.30 -26.11 -10.03
CA SER A 9 -18.31 -27.11 -10.32
C SER A 9 -17.88 -28.42 -9.65
N SER A 10 -18.63 -28.87 -8.64
CA SER A 10 -18.63 -30.28 -8.25
C SER A 10 -19.92 -30.92 -8.74
N GLU A 11 -19.74 -31.97 -9.54
CA GLU A 11 -20.77 -32.86 -10.05
C GLU A 11 -21.53 -33.56 -8.90
N ASN A 12 -22.81 -33.86 -9.17
CA ASN A 12 -23.77 -34.64 -8.37
C ASN A 12 -24.56 -33.94 -7.25
N GLY A 13 -25.83 -33.63 -7.57
CA GLY A 13 -26.93 -34.24 -6.80
C GLY A 13 -27.82 -33.33 -5.94
N GLN A 14 -29.01 -33.02 -6.48
CA GLN A 14 -30.27 -32.71 -5.81
C GLN A 14 -30.42 -31.35 -5.08
N LEU A 15 -31.25 -30.50 -5.70
CA LEU A 15 -31.96 -29.41 -5.05
C LEU A 15 -33.07 -30.00 -4.17
N SER A 16 -33.12 -29.65 -2.88
CA SER A 16 -34.35 -29.75 -2.08
C SER A 16 -34.83 -28.36 -1.70
N GLU A 17 -35.99 -27.99 -2.22
CA GLU A 17 -36.79 -26.84 -1.82
C GLU A 17 -37.16 -26.97 -0.34
N GLN A 18 -36.57 -26.16 0.54
CA GLN A 18 -37.15 -25.78 1.84
C GLN A 18 -36.26 -24.77 2.57
N CYS A 19 -36.47 -23.49 2.27
CA CYS A 19 -36.55 -22.36 3.21
C CYS A 19 -36.67 -21.05 2.42
N LEU A 20 -37.71 -20.96 1.58
CA LEU A 20 -38.27 -19.69 1.16
C LEU A 20 -39.27 -19.29 2.25
N ASN A 21 -38.83 -18.51 3.23
CA ASN A 21 -39.62 -17.60 4.05
C ASN A 21 -38.75 -17.04 5.18
N ASP A 22 -37.83 -16.16 4.83
CA ASP A 22 -37.59 -15.01 5.70
C ASP A 22 -37.26 -13.81 4.82
N SER A 23 -38.16 -12.82 4.83
CA SER A 23 -38.05 -11.59 4.07
C SER A 23 -36.99 -10.71 4.72
N SER A 24 -35.72 -10.94 4.41
CA SER A 24 -34.66 -9.95 4.58
C SER A 24 -34.22 -9.50 3.19
N ASN A 25 -34.27 -8.18 2.99
CA ASN A 25 -33.81 -7.55 1.77
C ASN A 25 -32.31 -7.90 1.57
N PRO A 26 -31.85 -8.34 0.38
CA PRO A 26 -30.44 -8.67 0.15
C PRO A 26 -29.45 -7.51 0.41
N ALA A 27 -29.97 -6.28 0.52
CA ALA A 27 -29.18 -5.10 0.92
C ALA A 27 -28.83 -5.05 2.41
N ASP A 28 -29.60 -5.71 3.29
CA ASP A 28 -29.43 -5.57 4.75
C ASP A 28 -28.32 -6.44 5.34
N VAL A 29 -27.75 -7.36 4.56
CA VAL A 29 -26.68 -8.28 5.01
C VAL A 29 -25.28 -7.66 4.86
N PHE A 30 -25.13 -6.54 4.14
CA PHE A 30 -23.84 -5.92 3.84
C PHE A 30 -23.47 -4.67 4.67
N ASP A 31 -24.35 -4.17 5.55
CA ASP A 31 -24.23 -2.79 6.06
C ASP A 31 -23.83 -2.61 7.54
N ALA A 32 -23.60 -3.66 8.33
CA ALA A 32 -23.46 -3.48 9.78
C ALA A 32 -22.02 -3.28 10.34
N PRO A 33 -20.97 -4.03 9.94
CA PRO A 33 -19.65 -3.91 10.60
C PRO A 33 -18.77 -2.78 10.04
N TRP A 34 -18.85 -2.50 8.74
CA TRP A 34 -17.94 -1.56 8.06
C TRP A 34 -18.20 -0.10 8.42
N ALA A 35 -19.46 0.30 8.60
CA ALA A 35 -19.84 1.67 8.91
C ALA A 35 -19.45 2.14 10.33
N GLN A 36 -19.19 1.19 11.25
CA GLN A 36 -18.70 1.49 12.60
C GLN A 36 -17.17 1.59 12.61
N GLN A 37 -16.48 0.70 11.90
CA GLN A 37 -15.04 0.77 11.67
C GLN A 37 -14.63 2.04 10.91
N GLN A 38 -15.35 2.42 9.85
CA GLN A 38 -15.16 3.69 9.13
C GLN A 38 -15.30 4.92 10.04
N ARG A 39 -16.21 4.88 11.03
CA ARG A 39 -16.37 5.96 12.01
C ARG A 39 -15.19 6.06 12.97
N GLU A 40 -14.65 4.93 13.43
CA GLU A 40 -13.42 4.91 14.24
C GLU A 40 -12.19 5.35 13.43
N TYR A 41 -12.04 4.91 12.18
CA TYR A 41 -10.93 5.30 11.31
C TYR A 41 -10.92 6.81 11.00
N SER A 42 -12.09 7.40 10.72
CA SER A 42 -12.21 8.84 10.44
C SER A 42 -11.85 9.75 11.62
N SER A 43 -11.78 9.20 12.84
CA SER A 43 -11.38 9.94 14.03
C SER A 43 -9.86 10.12 14.15
N VAL A 44 -9.06 9.26 13.49
CA VAL A 44 -7.59 9.25 13.57
C VAL A 44 -6.96 9.90 12.34
N PHE A 45 -7.41 9.50 11.14
CA PHE A 45 -6.87 10.00 9.88
C PHE A 45 -7.95 10.58 8.98
N ARG A 46 -7.55 11.59 8.21
CA ARG A 46 -8.36 12.19 7.14
C ARG A 46 -7.48 12.56 5.96
N ILE A 47 -8.04 12.48 4.75
CA ILE A 47 -7.42 13.01 3.54
C ILE A 47 -8.11 14.32 3.19
N VAL A 48 -7.36 15.42 3.24
CA VAL A 48 -7.81 16.76 2.87
C VAL A 48 -6.88 17.28 1.78
N ASP A 49 -7.43 17.63 0.63
CA ASP A 49 -6.67 18.05 -0.57
C ASP A 49 -5.55 17.05 -0.90
N HIS A 50 -5.91 15.77 -0.96
CA HIS A 50 -4.98 14.65 -1.21
C HIS A 50 -3.82 14.52 -0.22
N ARG A 51 -3.90 15.18 0.95
CA ARG A 51 -2.94 15.04 2.05
C ARG A 51 -3.56 14.37 3.27
N LEU A 52 -2.90 13.32 3.74
CA LEU A 52 -3.14 12.68 5.03
C LEU A 52 -2.84 13.63 6.21
N GLN A 53 -3.77 13.70 7.17
CA GLN A 53 -3.60 14.39 8.45
C GLN A 53 -3.93 13.44 9.60
N PRO A 54 -3.15 13.40 10.70
CA PRO A 54 -2.05 14.31 11.05
C PRO A 54 -0.64 13.80 10.65
N ALA A 55 -0.41 13.45 9.39
CA ALA A 55 0.95 13.12 8.94
C ALA A 55 1.83 14.39 8.87
N GLN A 56 3.12 14.25 9.19
CA GLN A 56 4.10 15.30 8.97
C GLN A 56 4.22 15.57 7.46
N TRP A 57 4.01 16.82 7.05
CA TRP A 57 4.21 17.22 5.66
C TRP A 57 5.68 17.56 5.41
N CYS A 58 6.30 16.83 4.49
CA CYS A 58 7.73 16.92 4.17
C CYS A 58 7.89 16.93 2.63
N PRO A 59 7.51 18.02 1.95
CA PRO A 59 7.30 18.03 0.51
C PRO A 59 8.56 17.63 -0.27
N SER A 60 8.46 16.59 -1.08
CA SER A 60 9.51 16.22 -2.04
C SER A 60 9.39 17.06 -3.32
N PRO A 61 10.50 17.50 -3.93
CA PRO A 61 10.49 18.06 -5.28
C PRO A 61 10.38 16.98 -6.37
N ASN A 62 10.54 15.70 -6.03
CA ASN A 62 10.61 14.58 -6.96
C ASN A 62 9.20 14.02 -7.22
N TYR A 63 8.36 14.76 -7.93
CA TYR A 63 7.05 14.27 -8.36
C TYR A 63 6.68 14.85 -9.72
N GLY A 64 5.62 14.32 -10.33
CA GLY A 64 5.06 14.89 -11.54
C GLY A 64 3.54 14.76 -11.59
N GLU A 65 2.99 15.15 -12.72
CA GLU A 65 1.60 14.88 -13.06
C GLU A 65 1.39 13.40 -13.36
N ARG A 66 0.24 12.86 -12.96
CA ARG A 66 -0.24 11.59 -13.47
C ARG A 66 -0.71 11.77 -14.93
N PRO A 67 -0.69 10.73 -15.77
CA PRO A 67 -1.27 10.82 -17.12
C PRO A 67 -2.72 11.30 -17.06
N ALA A 68 -3.17 12.02 -18.09
CA ALA A 68 -4.53 12.54 -18.14
C ALA A 68 -5.56 11.42 -18.00
N GLY A 69 -6.49 11.57 -17.05
CA GLY A 69 -7.53 10.58 -16.76
C GLY A 69 -7.05 9.32 -16.02
N ALA A 70 -5.78 9.24 -15.60
CA ALA A 70 -5.30 8.12 -14.80
C ALA A 70 -5.91 8.16 -13.39
N GLU A 71 -6.60 7.09 -13.02
CA GLU A 71 -7.05 6.87 -11.65
C GLU A 71 -5.95 6.24 -10.80
N VAL A 72 -5.83 6.71 -9.55
CA VAL A 72 -5.07 6.03 -8.52
C VAL A 72 -5.78 4.73 -8.16
N SER A 73 -5.21 3.59 -8.56
CA SER A 73 -5.87 2.29 -8.48
C SER A 73 -4.94 1.15 -8.04
N LEU A 74 -3.74 1.46 -7.58
CA LEU A 74 -2.79 0.50 -7.01
C LEU A 74 -2.17 1.06 -5.72
N LEU A 75 -1.96 0.21 -4.72
CA LEU A 75 -1.11 0.50 -3.57
C LEU A 75 0.13 -0.40 -3.62
N VAL A 76 1.31 0.21 -3.57
CA VAL A 76 2.60 -0.48 -3.55
C VAL A 76 3.27 -0.24 -2.19
N LEU A 77 3.58 -1.33 -1.50
CA LEU A 77 4.33 -1.33 -0.25
C LEU A 77 5.81 -1.54 -0.56
N HIS A 78 6.63 -0.77 0.15
CA HIS A 78 8.08 -0.72 0.01
C HIS A 78 8.74 -0.83 1.38
N ASN A 79 10.06 -1.02 1.38
CA ASN A 79 10.87 -0.73 2.52
C ASN A 79 12.08 0.12 2.17
N ILE A 80 12.56 0.84 3.18
CA ILE A 80 13.78 1.63 3.07
C ILE A 80 14.42 1.79 4.46
N SER A 81 15.74 1.79 4.51
CA SER A 81 16.54 2.18 5.67
C SER A 81 17.79 2.90 5.19
N LEU A 82 18.10 4.04 5.80
CA LEU A 82 19.23 4.88 5.41
C LEU A 82 20.01 5.35 6.65
N PRO A 83 21.27 4.93 6.82
CA PRO A 83 21.98 3.89 6.04
C PRO A 83 21.27 2.52 6.07
N PRO A 84 21.60 1.59 5.15
CA PRO A 84 20.97 0.27 5.13
C PRO A 84 21.06 -0.42 6.50
N GLY A 85 19.92 -0.93 7.00
CA GLY A 85 19.83 -1.57 8.31
C GLY A 85 19.80 -0.62 9.51
N GLN A 86 19.79 0.69 9.29
CA GLN A 86 19.70 1.71 10.33
C GLN A 86 18.40 2.49 10.20
N PHE A 87 17.80 2.80 11.35
CA PHE A 87 16.48 3.41 11.46
C PHE A 87 16.55 4.74 12.22
N GLY A 88 15.61 5.63 11.91
CA GLY A 88 15.56 6.99 12.39
C GLY A 88 16.60 7.91 11.74
N GLY A 89 16.86 9.04 12.39
CA GLY A 89 17.92 9.98 11.97
C GLY A 89 17.57 10.91 10.81
N GLY A 90 16.35 10.82 10.25
CA GLY A 90 15.86 11.77 9.25
C GLY A 90 16.45 11.60 7.84
N HIS A 91 17.21 10.53 7.60
CA HIS A 91 17.93 10.34 6.34
C HIS A 91 17.02 9.98 5.17
N ILE A 92 15.93 9.25 5.41
CA ILE A 92 14.92 8.94 4.39
C ILE A 92 14.23 10.23 3.94
N GLN A 93 13.85 11.07 4.89
CA GLN A 93 13.25 12.38 4.63
C GLN A 93 14.20 13.28 3.85
N ALA A 94 15.48 13.30 4.21
CA ALA A 94 16.50 14.04 3.48
C ALA A 94 16.69 13.49 2.06
N PHE A 95 16.70 12.18 1.88
CA PHE A 95 16.83 11.51 0.58
C PHE A 95 15.69 11.86 -0.37
N PHE A 96 14.45 11.73 0.06
CA PHE A 96 13.30 12.08 -0.79
C PHE A 96 13.19 13.59 -1.06
N GLN A 97 13.89 14.44 -0.32
CA GLN A 97 13.96 15.89 -0.59
C GLN A 97 15.18 16.32 -1.41
N ASN A 98 16.02 15.40 -1.91
CA ASN A 98 17.32 15.68 -2.53
C ASN A 98 18.30 16.45 -1.61
N GLN A 99 18.23 16.17 -0.30
CA GLN A 99 19.04 16.80 0.74
C GLN A 99 19.88 15.78 1.53
N LEU A 100 20.00 14.53 1.04
CA LEU A 100 20.81 13.51 1.69
C LEU A 100 22.29 13.93 1.67
N PRO A 101 22.97 14.04 2.83
CA PRO A 101 24.36 14.48 2.90
C PRO A 101 25.32 13.35 2.48
N PRO A 102 25.90 13.36 1.27
CA PRO A 102 26.68 12.24 0.74
C PRO A 102 27.93 11.94 1.56
N GLU A 103 28.50 12.95 2.22
CA GLU A 103 29.70 12.82 3.03
C GLU A 103 29.51 12.03 4.33
N LYS A 104 28.26 11.84 4.79
CA LYS A 104 27.98 11.18 6.08
C LYS A 104 28.04 9.66 6.03
N HIS A 105 27.91 9.04 4.86
CA HIS A 105 27.99 7.58 4.73
C HIS A 105 28.35 7.16 3.30
N PRO A 106 29.21 6.13 3.09
CA PRO A 106 29.59 5.68 1.74
C PRO A 106 28.41 5.29 0.85
N TYR A 107 27.36 4.71 1.43
CA TYR A 107 26.12 4.41 0.70
C TYR A 107 25.40 5.66 0.20
N PHE A 108 25.44 6.76 0.97
CA PHE A 108 24.77 8.01 0.57
C PHE A 108 25.42 8.62 -0.67
N GLN A 109 26.73 8.50 -0.83
CA GLN A 109 27.43 8.96 -2.03
C GLN A 109 26.90 8.30 -3.31
N GLN A 110 26.43 7.06 -3.21
CA GLN A 110 25.94 6.30 -4.36
C GLN A 110 24.53 6.72 -4.78
N ILE A 111 23.72 7.20 -3.83
CA ILE A 111 22.28 7.45 -4.05
C ILE A 111 21.90 8.93 -4.00
N ALA A 112 22.73 9.82 -3.45
CA ALA A 112 22.35 11.22 -3.18
C ALA A 112 21.92 12.01 -4.43
N SER A 113 22.36 11.59 -5.64
CA SER A 113 21.94 12.21 -6.89
C SER A 113 20.66 11.62 -7.49
N LEU A 114 20.12 10.54 -6.93
CA LEU A 114 18.89 9.93 -7.41
C LEU A 114 17.70 10.84 -7.08
N GLN A 115 16.79 10.97 -8.04
CA GLN A 115 15.54 11.68 -7.86
C GLN A 115 14.43 10.65 -7.71
N VAL A 116 14.10 10.35 -6.46
CA VAL A 116 13.04 9.40 -6.09
C VAL A 116 12.22 9.97 -4.94
N SER A 117 11.02 9.44 -4.78
CA SER A 117 10.11 9.80 -3.70
C SER A 117 9.07 8.71 -3.50
N ALA A 118 8.44 8.71 -2.33
CA ALA A 118 7.21 7.97 -2.07
C ALA A 118 6.09 8.94 -1.69
N HIS A 119 4.88 8.43 -1.51
CA HIS A 119 3.80 9.26 -0.98
C HIS A 119 3.89 9.34 0.55
N LEU A 120 4.11 8.20 1.20
CA LEU A 120 4.21 8.10 2.66
C LEU A 120 5.44 7.32 3.09
N LEU A 121 5.95 7.66 4.29
CA LEU A 121 6.85 6.85 5.10
C LEU A 121 6.16 6.54 6.43
N ILE A 122 6.26 5.29 6.86
CA ILE A 122 5.90 4.83 8.20
C ILE A 122 7.18 4.41 8.93
N GLU A 123 7.62 5.22 9.88
CA GLU A 123 8.81 4.96 10.70
C GLU A 123 8.57 3.80 11.66
N ARG A 124 9.65 3.28 12.30
CA ARG A 124 9.57 2.11 13.19
C ARG A 124 8.59 2.28 14.35
N ASP A 125 8.40 3.50 14.83
CA ASP A 125 7.48 3.83 15.93
C ASP A 125 6.05 4.16 15.45
N GLY A 126 5.79 4.08 14.14
CA GLY A 126 4.51 4.42 13.53
C GLY A 126 4.33 5.90 13.21
N GLN A 127 5.37 6.75 13.36
CA GLN A 127 5.31 8.12 12.85
C GLN A 127 5.11 8.12 11.34
N LEU A 128 4.26 9.05 10.89
CA LEU A 128 3.87 9.18 9.49
C LEU A 128 4.39 10.47 8.90
N THR A 129 5.18 10.34 7.85
CA THR A 129 5.60 11.47 7.01
C THR A 129 5.01 11.31 5.62
N GLN A 130 4.52 12.40 5.04
CA GLN A 130 4.04 12.45 3.66
C GLN A 130 4.87 13.42 2.83
N PHE A 131 5.28 12.97 1.64
CA PHE A 131 6.16 13.73 0.76
C PHE A 131 5.48 14.25 -0.49
N VAL A 132 4.50 13.50 -1.00
CA VAL A 132 3.80 13.79 -2.25
C VAL A 132 2.31 13.59 -2.01
N ALA A 133 1.50 14.57 -2.41
CA ALA A 133 0.05 14.46 -2.34
C ALA A 133 -0.44 13.30 -3.22
N PHE A 134 -1.47 12.57 -2.79
CA PHE A 134 -1.89 11.32 -3.42
C PHE A 134 -2.37 11.46 -4.87
N ASP A 135 -2.85 12.64 -5.29
CA ASP A 135 -3.22 12.95 -6.68
C ASP A 135 -2.01 13.17 -7.61
N ARG A 136 -0.83 13.41 -7.04
CA ARG A 136 0.41 13.58 -7.80
C ARG A 136 1.14 12.25 -7.97
N ARG A 137 2.01 12.20 -8.98
CA ARG A 137 2.84 11.03 -9.30
C ARG A 137 4.15 11.09 -8.54
N ALA A 138 4.28 10.38 -7.43
CA ALA A 138 5.58 10.11 -6.81
C ALA A 138 6.43 9.16 -7.68
N TRP A 139 7.75 9.14 -7.45
CA TRP A 139 8.70 8.35 -8.25
C TRP A 139 9.29 7.21 -7.41
N HIS A 140 8.47 6.17 -7.16
CA HIS A 140 8.81 5.07 -6.25
C HIS A 140 8.99 3.72 -6.95
N ALA A 141 8.22 3.43 -8.00
CA ALA A 141 8.15 2.10 -8.61
C ALA A 141 9.25 1.84 -9.65
N GLY A 142 9.80 2.88 -10.30
CA GLY A 142 10.72 2.73 -11.43
C GLY A 142 10.10 1.91 -12.58
N VAL A 143 10.89 1.09 -13.26
CA VAL A 143 10.41 0.16 -14.31
C VAL A 143 9.63 -0.98 -13.66
N SER A 144 8.31 -1.02 -13.90
CA SER A 144 7.40 -1.97 -13.25
C SER A 144 6.16 -2.25 -14.10
N SER A 145 5.44 -3.34 -13.78
CA SER A 145 4.16 -3.71 -14.40
C SER A 145 3.22 -4.35 -13.38
N PHE A 146 1.92 -4.04 -13.48
CA PHE A 146 0.88 -4.70 -12.69
C PHE A 146 -0.32 -5.02 -13.58
N ALA A 147 -0.72 -6.30 -13.63
CA ALA A 147 -1.83 -6.79 -14.45
C ALA A 147 -1.73 -6.34 -15.92
N GLY A 148 -0.53 -6.53 -16.52
CA GLY A 148 -0.22 -6.11 -17.88
C GLY A 148 -0.06 -4.59 -18.12
N ARG A 149 -0.24 -3.73 -17.11
CA ARG A 149 -0.06 -2.28 -17.23
C ARG A 149 1.31 -1.84 -16.71
N ALA A 150 2.15 -1.33 -17.61
CA ALA A 150 3.46 -0.76 -17.30
C ALA A 150 3.38 0.57 -16.53
N ASP A 151 4.52 1.00 -15.98
CA ASP A 151 4.74 2.29 -15.32
C ASP A 151 3.81 2.53 -14.12
N CYS A 152 3.98 1.70 -13.07
CA CYS A 152 3.05 1.70 -11.93
C CYS A 152 2.92 3.05 -11.24
N ASN A 153 3.97 3.89 -11.24
CA ASN A 153 3.92 5.26 -10.71
C ASN A 153 2.70 6.04 -11.20
N ASP A 154 2.29 5.85 -12.46
CA ASP A 154 1.18 6.58 -13.08
C ASP A 154 -0.16 6.37 -12.36
N PHE A 155 -0.35 5.21 -11.72
CA PHE A 155 -1.62 4.83 -11.10
C PHE A 155 -1.47 4.26 -9.68
N SER A 156 -0.29 4.34 -9.07
CA SER A 156 -0.05 3.87 -7.71
C SER A 156 0.15 4.96 -6.66
N ILE A 157 -0.21 4.63 -5.43
CA ILE A 157 0.34 5.21 -4.21
C ILE A 157 1.46 4.29 -3.72
N GLY A 158 2.55 4.89 -3.25
CA GLY A 158 3.71 4.20 -2.69
C GLY A 158 3.85 4.53 -1.21
N ILE A 159 3.86 3.50 -0.37
CA ILE A 159 4.09 3.60 1.07
C ILE A 159 5.39 2.89 1.41
N GLU A 160 6.32 3.64 1.98
CA GLU A 160 7.58 3.14 2.51
C GLU A 160 7.41 2.74 3.97
N LEU A 161 7.84 1.54 4.32
CA LEU A 161 8.03 1.12 5.70
C LEU A 161 9.51 1.23 6.04
N GLU A 162 9.85 1.98 7.09
CA GLU A 162 11.22 1.97 7.57
C GLU A 162 11.61 0.55 8.00
N GLY A 163 12.59 -0.07 7.34
CA GLY A 163 12.84 -1.50 7.48
C GLY A 163 13.84 -2.09 6.48
N CYS A 164 13.92 -3.42 6.51
CA CYS A 164 14.77 -4.27 5.66
C CYS A 164 14.04 -5.57 5.34
N ASP A 165 14.46 -6.25 4.26
CA ASP A 165 13.85 -7.51 3.78
C ASP A 165 13.92 -8.66 4.79
N ASP A 166 14.90 -8.63 5.71
CA ASP A 166 15.24 -9.71 6.64
C ASP A 166 14.95 -9.38 8.11
N GLN A 167 14.38 -8.20 8.39
CA GLN A 167 14.03 -7.77 9.74
C GLN A 167 12.54 -7.49 9.88
N ALA A 168 11.91 -8.13 10.88
CA ALA A 168 10.48 -7.98 11.13
C ALA A 168 10.06 -6.51 11.30
N TYR A 169 8.95 -6.12 10.68
CA TYR A 169 8.31 -4.81 10.85
C TYR A 169 7.64 -4.68 12.22
N SER A 170 7.52 -3.46 12.72
CA SER A 170 6.99 -3.21 14.07
C SER A 170 5.47 -3.31 14.11
N ASP A 171 4.92 -3.55 15.31
CA ASP A 171 3.47 -3.53 15.50
C ASP A 171 2.83 -2.20 15.13
N ALA A 172 3.52 -1.10 15.44
CA ALA A 172 3.06 0.24 15.09
C ALA A 172 2.93 0.41 13.57
N GLN A 173 3.86 -0.13 12.78
CA GLN A 173 3.79 -0.02 11.31
C GLN A 173 2.58 -0.77 10.75
N TYR A 174 2.32 -1.99 11.21
CA TYR A 174 1.14 -2.74 10.80
C TYR A 174 -0.16 -2.04 11.23
N GLN A 175 -0.23 -1.54 12.47
CA GLN A 175 -1.36 -0.75 12.94
C GLN A 175 -1.61 0.47 12.05
N GLN A 176 -0.56 1.19 11.63
CA GLN A 176 -0.73 2.30 10.70
C GLN A 176 -1.26 1.84 9.34
N LEU A 177 -0.73 0.75 8.77
CA LEU A 177 -1.26 0.19 7.52
C LEU A 177 -2.75 -0.20 7.65
N ALA A 178 -3.13 -0.82 8.76
CA ALA A 178 -4.51 -1.22 9.04
C ALA A 178 -5.48 -0.04 9.11
N LEU A 179 -5.02 1.14 9.54
CA LEU A 179 -5.79 2.39 9.53
C LEU A 179 -5.79 3.06 8.16
N LEU A 180 -4.64 3.08 7.47
CA LEU A 180 -4.45 3.82 6.23
C LEU A 180 -5.09 3.17 5.02
N ILE A 181 -5.00 1.85 4.91
CA ILE A 181 -5.48 1.12 3.72
C ILE A 181 -6.99 1.28 3.54
N PRO A 182 -7.85 1.07 4.55
CA PRO A 182 -9.29 1.30 4.41
C PRO A 182 -9.62 2.76 4.07
N LEU A 183 -8.89 3.72 4.66
CA LEU A 183 -9.07 5.14 4.33
C LEU A 183 -8.73 5.41 2.86
N LEU A 184 -7.60 4.90 2.37
CA LEU A 184 -7.22 5.05 0.96
C LEU A 184 -8.22 4.36 0.03
N GLN A 185 -8.74 3.19 0.39
CA GLN A 185 -9.79 2.48 -0.36
C GLN A 185 -11.11 3.27 -0.42
N ALA A 186 -11.43 4.04 0.61
CA ALA A 186 -12.61 4.91 0.61
C ALA A 186 -12.44 6.13 -0.32
N HIS A 187 -11.21 6.56 -0.59
CA HIS A 187 -10.89 7.73 -1.42
C HIS A 187 -10.48 7.37 -2.87
N TYR A 188 -9.93 6.18 -3.09
CA TYR A 188 -9.34 5.76 -4.36
C TYR A 188 -9.72 4.29 -4.69
N PRO A 189 -9.92 3.92 -5.96
CA PRO A 189 -10.29 2.56 -6.38
C PRO A 189 -9.12 1.56 -6.29
N ILE A 190 -8.55 1.36 -5.11
CA ILE A 190 -7.39 0.49 -4.83
C ILE A 190 -7.80 -0.85 -4.17
N ALA A 191 -9.10 -1.09 -3.94
CA ALA A 191 -9.58 -2.29 -3.28
C ALA A 191 -9.11 -3.57 -4.00
N GLY A 192 -8.53 -4.51 -3.25
CA GLY A 192 -7.95 -5.74 -3.79
C GLY A 192 -6.66 -5.57 -4.60
N ARG A 193 -6.06 -4.37 -4.63
CA ARG A 193 -4.87 -4.04 -5.44
C ARG A 193 -3.76 -3.48 -4.55
N ILE A 194 -3.31 -4.31 -3.61
CA ILE A 194 -2.22 -4.00 -2.66
C ILE A 194 -1.11 -5.02 -2.88
N VAL A 195 0.09 -4.54 -3.21
CA VAL A 195 1.22 -5.39 -3.60
C VAL A 195 2.53 -4.87 -3.02
N GLY A 196 3.55 -5.74 -2.92
CA GLY A 196 4.92 -5.32 -2.68
C GLY A 196 5.60 -4.84 -3.97
N HIS A 197 6.70 -4.12 -3.84
CA HIS A 197 7.51 -3.69 -4.98
C HIS A 197 8.07 -4.88 -5.76
N GLU A 198 8.45 -5.94 -5.05
CA GLU A 198 8.89 -7.23 -5.61
C GLU A 198 7.87 -7.86 -6.57
N HIS A 199 6.56 -7.66 -6.34
CA HIS A 199 5.50 -8.21 -7.19
C HIS A 199 5.37 -7.46 -8.52
N ILE A 200 5.65 -6.16 -8.56
CA ILE A 200 5.53 -5.33 -9.78
C ILE A 200 6.86 -5.19 -10.54
N ALA A 201 7.97 -5.60 -9.93
CA ALA A 201 9.31 -5.51 -10.50
C ALA A 201 10.15 -6.78 -10.18
N PRO A 202 9.66 -7.97 -10.54
CA PRO A 202 10.32 -9.23 -10.22
C PRO A 202 11.73 -9.28 -10.83
N GLY A 203 12.69 -9.78 -10.05
CA GLY A 203 14.11 -9.86 -10.43
C GLY A 203 14.89 -8.54 -10.35
N ARG A 204 14.22 -7.40 -10.15
CA ARG A 204 14.86 -6.08 -9.93
C ARG A 204 14.75 -5.61 -8.49
N LYS A 205 13.62 -5.87 -7.82
CA LYS A 205 13.33 -5.41 -6.46
C LYS A 205 12.91 -6.57 -5.58
N THR A 206 13.26 -6.46 -4.31
CA THR A 206 13.04 -7.48 -3.28
C THR A 206 12.28 -6.94 -2.09
N ASP A 207 11.97 -5.64 -2.06
CA ASP A 207 11.17 -4.99 -1.02
C ASP A 207 9.65 -5.22 -1.23
N PRO A 208 8.84 -5.35 -0.16
CA PRO A 208 9.19 -5.24 1.27
C PRO A 208 9.82 -6.51 1.87
N GLY A 209 10.00 -7.56 1.06
CA GLY A 209 10.81 -8.72 1.38
C GLY A 209 10.18 -9.73 2.33
N PRO A 210 10.87 -10.87 2.57
CA PRO A 210 10.33 -11.98 3.35
C PRO A 210 9.92 -11.64 4.79
N ALA A 211 10.48 -10.58 5.38
CA ALA A 211 10.11 -10.12 6.71
C ALA A 211 8.74 -9.43 6.77
N PHE A 212 8.14 -9.08 5.63
CA PHE A 212 6.79 -8.53 5.58
C PHE A 212 5.74 -9.65 5.67
N ASP A 213 5.01 -9.70 6.77
CA ASP A 213 3.97 -10.68 7.05
C ASP A 213 2.65 -10.25 6.39
N TRP A 214 2.49 -10.64 5.12
CA TRP A 214 1.27 -10.44 4.35
C TRP A 214 0.03 -11.05 5.03
N ARG A 215 0.19 -12.17 5.74
CA ARG A 215 -0.91 -12.84 6.45
C ARG A 215 -1.35 -12.02 7.65
N ARG A 216 -0.41 -11.43 8.40
CA ARG A 216 -0.71 -10.46 9.46
C ARG A 216 -1.49 -9.27 8.91
N LEU A 217 -1.00 -8.65 7.83
CA LEU A 217 -1.70 -7.51 7.22
C LEU A 217 -3.14 -7.89 6.83
N ALA A 218 -3.31 -9.04 6.16
CA ALA A 218 -4.63 -9.51 5.77
C ALA A 218 -5.57 -9.74 6.97
N ASN A 219 -5.06 -10.30 8.08
CA ASN A 219 -5.83 -10.48 9.31
C ASN A 219 -6.26 -9.14 9.91
N GLU A 220 -5.36 -8.15 9.96
CA GLU A 220 -5.67 -6.82 10.49
C GLU A 220 -6.71 -6.09 9.62
N LEU A 221 -6.67 -6.30 8.30
CA LEU A 221 -7.65 -5.76 7.35
C LEU A 221 -8.92 -6.61 7.23
N GLN A 222 -9.01 -7.73 7.96
CA GLN A 222 -10.11 -8.71 7.86
C GLN A 222 -10.37 -9.18 6.41
N LEU A 223 -9.31 -9.27 5.61
CA LEU A 223 -9.37 -9.75 4.23
C LEU A 223 -9.36 -11.28 4.21
N PRO A 224 -10.06 -11.91 3.25
CA PRO A 224 -9.90 -13.34 3.04
C PRO A 224 -8.44 -13.63 2.66
N LEU A 225 -7.81 -14.58 3.35
CA LEU A 225 -6.50 -15.07 2.96
C LEU A 225 -6.66 -15.82 1.63
N LEU A 226 -6.18 -15.23 0.54
CA LEU A 226 -5.99 -15.98 -0.70
C LEU A 226 -4.81 -16.95 -0.49
N PRO A 227 -4.91 -18.21 -0.95
CA PRO A 227 -3.80 -19.14 -0.88
C PRO A 227 -2.61 -18.55 -1.62
N ALA A 228 -1.42 -18.61 -1.00
CA ALA A 228 -0.11 -18.03 -1.37
C ALA A 228 0.39 -18.30 -2.83
N THR A 229 -0.43 -18.93 -3.67
CA THR A 229 -0.10 -19.41 -5.01
C THR A 229 -0.87 -18.74 -6.16
N ASP A 230 -1.88 -17.90 -5.91
CA ASP A 230 -2.76 -17.41 -6.99
C ASP A 230 -2.42 -15.99 -7.50
N TRP A 231 -1.28 -15.43 -7.11
CA TRP A 231 -0.65 -14.33 -7.84
C TRP A 231 0.10 -14.93 -9.03
N GLU A 232 -0.64 -15.53 -9.98
CA GLU A 232 -0.07 -15.68 -11.30
C GLU A 232 0.24 -14.26 -11.79
N VAL A 233 1.54 -13.98 -11.88
CA VAL A 233 2.09 -12.87 -12.64
C VAL A 233 1.46 -12.93 -14.03
N VAL A 234 0.50 -12.05 -14.30
CA VAL A 234 -0.01 -11.77 -15.65
C VAL A 234 0.88 -10.71 -16.29
#